data_AF-A0A7W2M5K1-F1
#
_entry.id   AF-A0A7W2M5K1-F1
#
_cell.length_a   1.000
_cell.length_b   1.000
_cell.length_c   1.000
_cell.angle_alpha   90.00
_cell.angle_beta   90.00
_cell.angle_gamma   90.00
#
_symmetry.space_group_name_H-M   'P 1'
#
loop_
_entity.id
_entity.type
_entity.pdbx_description
1 polymer ?
#
loop_
_entity_poly.entity_id
_entity_poly.type
_entity_poly.pdbx_seq_one_letter_code
_entity_poly.pdbx_strand_id
1 'polypeptide(L)'
;MTKEQVKEKEKQLLEITGAFCAQKLNDEYFVLCEKLIKKMGRKRDVPFTRGKLEIWAAAVVHAIGSINFLFDRSFEPYISSKEMNEYFGTKGATVSSKARIIKDMFDLWYYSPEFSTGAMQENSPFNNMVMVDGLILPLDNLPEH
;
A
#
# COMPACT_ATOMS: atom_id res chain seq x y z
N MET A 1 15.52 -20.12 -6.69
CA MET A 1 15.39 -19.01 -7.65
C MET A 1 16.60 -18.12 -7.50
N THR A 2 17.29 -17.77 -8.58
CA THR A 2 18.51 -16.94 -8.54
C THR A 2 18.18 -15.47 -8.28
N LYS A 3 19.18 -14.67 -7.89
CA LYS A 3 18.99 -13.22 -7.70
C LYS A 3 18.51 -12.52 -8.97
N GLU A 4 19.02 -12.93 -10.12
CA GLU A 4 18.61 -12.40 -11.44
C GLU A 4 17.15 -12.72 -11.75
N GLN A 5 16.71 -13.94 -11.49
CA GLN A 5 15.30 -14.32 -11.66
C GLN A 5 14.39 -13.49 -10.75
N VAL A 6 14.84 -13.17 -9.53
CA VAL A 6 14.06 -12.32 -8.61
C VAL A 6 13.93 -10.92 -9.18
N LYS A 7 15.01 -10.36 -9.73
CA LYS A 7 15.00 -9.04 -10.35
C LYS A 7 14.12 -8.96 -11.60
N GLU A 8 14.09 -10.02 -12.40
CA GLU A 8 13.20 -10.09 -13.55
C GLU A 8 11.72 -10.11 -13.12
N LYS A 9 11.37 -10.93 -12.11
CA LYS A 9 10.00 -10.91 -11.56
C LYS A 9 9.64 -9.59 -10.89
N GLU A 10 10.58 -8.94 -10.20
CA GLU A 10 10.39 -7.62 -9.61
C GLU A 10 10.06 -6.59 -10.70
N LYS A 11 10.80 -6.59 -11.82
CA LYS A 11 10.54 -5.72 -12.97
C LYS A 11 9.16 -5.96 -13.59
N GLN A 12 8.81 -7.20 -13.86
CA GLN A 12 7.49 -7.55 -14.41
C GLN A 12 6.35 -7.14 -13.46
N LEU A 13 6.54 -7.32 -12.16
CA LEU A 13 5.57 -6.90 -11.15
C LEU A 13 5.39 -5.37 -11.15
N LEU A 14 6.49 -4.61 -11.27
CA LEU A 14 6.45 -3.15 -11.41
C LEU A 14 5.74 -2.71 -12.70
N GLU A 15 5.97 -3.38 -13.82
CA GLU A 15 5.29 -3.09 -15.09
C GLU A 15 3.77 -3.31 -15.00
N ILE A 16 3.34 -4.45 -14.44
CA ILE A 16 1.92 -4.78 -14.27
C ILE A 16 1.24 -3.77 -13.32
N THR A 17 1.87 -3.45 -12.18
CA THR A 17 1.32 -2.49 -11.23
C THR A 17 1.34 -1.06 -11.77
N GLY A 18 2.40 -0.66 -12.46
CA GLY A 18 2.51 0.67 -13.09
C GLY A 18 1.45 0.89 -14.16
N ALA A 19 1.20 -0.10 -15.01
CA ALA A 19 0.14 -0.03 -16.01
C ALA A 19 -1.25 0.17 -15.39
N PHE A 20 -1.53 -0.46 -14.24
CA PHE A 20 -2.77 -0.24 -13.51
C PHE A 20 -2.84 1.16 -12.92
N CYS A 21 -1.79 1.61 -12.21
CA CYS A 21 -1.78 2.93 -11.59
C CYS A 21 -1.95 4.05 -12.64
N ALA A 22 -1.26 3.95 -13.78
CA ALA A 22 -1.37 4.92 -14.87
C ALA A 22 -2.77 4.95 -15.51
N GLN A 23 -3.48 3.82 -15.58
CA GLN A 23 -4.81 3.74 -16.20
C GLN A 23 -5.98 4.02 -15.25
N LYS A 24 -5.81 3.72 -13.96
CA LYS A 24 -6.93 3.66 -12.99
C LYS A 24 -6.73 4.53 -11.76
N LEU A 25 -5.51 4.95 -11.46
CA LEU A 25 -5.15 5.74 -10.28
C LEU A 25 -4.33 6.98 -10.69
N ASN A 26 -3.13 7.13 -10.13
CA ASN A 26 -2.21 8.23 -10.39
C ASN A 26 -0.75 7.79 -10.10
N ASP A 27 0.19 8.70 -10.34
CA ASP A 27 1.62 8.48 -10.14
C ASP A 27 2.00 8.26 -8.67
N GLU A 28 1.29 8.90 -7.74
CA GLU A 28 1.54 8.75 -6.30
C GLU A 28 1.32 7.30 -5.85
N TYR A 29 0.20 6.69 -6.24
CA TYR A 29 -0.06 5.28 -5.95
C TYR A 29 1.00 4.36 -6.59
N PHE A 30 1.49 4.69 -7.78
CA PHE A 30 2.58 3.94 -8.40
C PHE A 30 3.87 4.02 -7.56
N VAL A 31 4.26 5.22 -7.11
CA VAL A 31 5.44 5.41 -6.26
C VAL A 31 5.36 4.61 -4.97
N LEU A 32 4.19 4.63 -4.30
CA LEU A 32 3.96 3.86 -3.07
C LEU A 32 4.03 2.35 -3.32
N CYS A 33 3.39 1.88 -4.40
CA CYS A 33 3.44 0.47 -4.78
C CYS A 33 4.84 0.01 -5.18
N GLU A 34 5.57 0.81 -5.97
CA GLU A 34 6.94 0.54 -6.39
C GLU A 34 7.85 0.37 -5.16
N LYS A 35 7.75 1.29 -4.20
CA LYS A 35 8.50 1.24 -2.95
C LYS A 35 8.22 -0.05 -2.20
N LEU A 36 6.97 -0.46 -2.08
CA LEU A 36 6.56 -1.69 -1.41
C LEU A 36 7.09 -2.94 -2.14
N ILE A 37 6.99 -2.98 -3.47
CA ILE A 37 7.51 -4.07 -4.31
C ILE A 37 9.04 -4.21 -4.14
N LYS A 38 9.78 -3.09 -4.20
CA LYS A 38 11.23 -3.07 -3.96
C LYS A 38 11.58 -3.58 -2.55
N LYS A 39 10.77 -3.28 -1.53
CA LYS A 39 10.95 -3.83 -0.18
C LYS A 39 10.68 -5.33 -0.11
N MET A 40 9.62 -5.81 -0.78
CA MET A 40 9.33 -7.24 -0.91
C MET A 40 10.49 -7.99 -1.57
N GLY A 41 11.11 -7.43 -2.61
CA GLY A 41 12.26 -8.00 -3.32
C GLY A 41 13.54 -8.11 -2.49
N ARG A 42 13.63 -7.40 -1.36
CA ARG A 42 14.78 -7.44 -0.43
C ARG A 42 14.60 -8.43 0.72
N LYS A 43 13.43 -9.06 0.88
CA LYS A 43 13.21 -10.07 1.92
C LYS A 43 14.05 -11.33 1.65
N ARG A 44 14.45 -12.03 2.72
CA ARG A 44 15.16 -13.31 2.64
C ARG A 44 14.37 -14.35 1.84
N ASP A 45 13.07 -14.43 2.09
CA ASP A 45 12.12 -15.21 1.28
C ASP A 45 11.23 -14.23 0.52
N VAL A 46 11.49 -14.07 -0.78
CA VAL A 46 10.82 -13.07 -1.61
C VAL A 46 9.43 -13.59 -2.00
N PRO A 47 8.34 -12.94 -1.55
CA PRO A 47 6.99 -13.51 -1.63
C PRO A 47 6.49 -13.71 -3.07
N PHE A 48 6.76 -12.76 -3.97
CA PHE A 48 6.31 -12.81 -5.36
C PHE A 48 7.08 -13.81 -6.25
N THR A 49 8.01 -14.57 -5.67
CA THR A 49 8.66 -15.68 -6.38
C THR A 49 7.70 -16.84 -6.64
N ARG A 50 6.63 -16.96 -5.85
CA ARG A 50 5.62 -18.02 -5.92
C ARG A 50 4.26 -17.47 -6.30
N GLY A 51 3.53 -18.19 -7.16
CA GLY A 51 2.21 -17.78 -7.66
C GLY A 51 2.28 -16.79 -8.83
N LYS A 52 1.09 -16.39 -9.30
CA LYS A 52 0.91 -15.48 -10.45
C LYS A 52 1.26 -14.03 -10.06
N LEU A 53 1.93 -13.30 -10.94
CA LEU A 53 2.35 -11.92 -10.68
C LEU A 53 1.16 -10.96 -10.63
N GLU A 54 0.11 -11.21 -11.40
CA GLU A 54 -1.13 -10.42 -11.41
C GLU A 54 -1.81 -10.44 -10.04
N ILE A 55 -1.76 -11.59 -9.36
CA ILE A 55 -2.27 -11.72 -7.99
C ILE A 55 -1.42 -10.90 -7.01
N TRP A 56 -0.09 -10.87 -7.18
CA TRP A 56 0.78 -10.06 -6.34
C TRP A 56 0.64 -8.57 -6.63
N ALA A 57 0.47 -8.17 -7.89
CA ALA A 57 0.20 -6.80 -8.29
C ALA A 57 -1.10 -6.29 -7.65
N ALA A 58 -2.18 -7.06 -7.79
CA ALA A 58 -3.46 -6.77 -7.15
C ALA A 58 -3.33 -6.70 -5.62
N ALA A 59 -2.56 -7.60 -4.99
CA ALA A 59 -2.36 -7.60 -3.55
C ALA A 59 -1.55 -6.39 -3.05
N VAL A 60 -0.54 -5.94 -3.80
CA VAL A 60 0.24 -4.73 -3.49
C VAL A 60 -0.66 -3.49 -3.56
N VAL A 61 -1.39 -3.32 -4.66
CA VAL A 61 -2.34 -2.22 -4.84
C VAL A 61 -3.41 -2.26 -3.75
N HIS A 62 -3.94 -3.45 -3.44
CA HIS A 62 -4.95 -3.59 -2.39
C HIS A 62 -4.41 -3.24 -1.01
N ALA A 63 -3.17 -3.60 -0.68
CA ALA A 63 -2.55 -3.27 0.59
C ALA A 63 -2.37 -1.75 0.74
N ILE A 64 -1.75 -1.11 -0.26
CA ILE A 64 -1.56 0.36 -0.29
C ILE A 64 -2.91 1.08 -0.34
N GLY A 65 -3.84 0.61 -1.17
CA GLY A 65 -5.17 1.16 -1.30
C GLY A 65 -5.97 1.11 -0.01
N SER A 66 -5.90 -0.02 0.71
CA SER A 66 -6.63 -0.19 1.97
C SER A 66 -6.21 0.82 3.03
N ILE A 67 -4.90 1.04 3.20
CA ILE A 67 -4.39 1.96 4.24
C ILE A 67 -4.56 3.44 3.86
N ASN A 68 -4.88 3.71 2.59
CA ASN A 68 -5.11 5.05 2.03
C ASN A 68 -6.55 5.26 1.56
N PHE A 69 -7.51 4.48 2.08
CA PHE A 69 -8.95 4.64 1.81
C PHE A 69 -9.36 4.61 0.33
N LEU A 70 -8.57 3.99 -0.55
CA LEU A 70 -8.82 3.91 -2.00
C LEU A 70 -10.19 3.32 -2.37
N PHE A 71 -10.71 2.46 -1.50
CA PHE A 71 -11.98 1.74 -1.71
C PHE A 71 -13.18 2.43 -1.05
N ASP A 72 -12.99 3.62 -0.47
CA ASP A 72 -14.04 4.46 0.11
C ASP A 72 -14.37 5.59 -0.88
N ARG A 73 -15.66 5.72 -1.23
CA ARG A 73 -16.15 6.72 -2.19
C ARG A 73 -15.99 8.17 -1.74
N SER A 74 -15.64 8.38 -0.47
CA SER A 74 -15.43 9.70 0.12
C SER A 74 -14.00 10.23 -0.13
N PHE A 75 -13.12 9.43 -0.75
CA PHE A 75 -11.74 9.75 -1.02
C PHE A 75 -11.46 9.73 -2.52
N GLU A 76 -10.50 10.56 -2.97
CA GLU A 76 -10.01 10.54 -4.34
C GLU A 76 -8.50 10.26 -4.37
N PRO A 77 -8.00 9.43 -5.31
CA PRO A 77 -8.78 8.65 -6.28
C PRO A 77 -9.63 7.56 -5.60
N TYR A 78 -10.80 7.25 -6.16
CA TYR A 78 -11.62 6.08 -5.77
C TYR A 78 -11.67 5.01 -6.86
N ILE A 79 -11.57 3.75 -6.46
CA ILE A 79 -11.95 2.60 -7.29
C ILE A 79 -12.56 1.52 -6.40
N SER A 80 -13.51 0.71 -6.89
CA SER A 80 -13.95 -0.45 -6.11
C SER A 80 -12.92 -1.59 -6.14
N SER A 81 -12.84 -2.36 -5.04
CA SER A 81 -12.04 -3.59 -5.02
C SER A 81 -12.45 -4.56 -6.12
N LYS A 82 -13.73 -4.57 -6.52
CA LYS A 82 -14.23 -5.39 -7.63
C LYS A 82 -13.59 -4.99 -8.96
N GLU A 83 -13.64 -3.71 -9.32
CA GLU A 83 -13.03 -3.19 -10.56
C GLU A 83 -11.52 -3.43 -10.60
N MET A 84 -10.83 -3.23 -9.46
CA MET A 84 -9.40 -3.57 -9.35
C MET A 84 -9.16 -5.06 -9.63
N ASN A 85 -9.93 -5.96 -9.01
CA ASN A 85 -9.77 -7.40 -9.22
C ASN A 85 -10.07 -7.81 -10.66
N GLU A 86 -11.10 -7.22 -11.28
CA GLU A 86 -11.46 -7.43 -12.69
C GLU A 86 -10.33 -7.02 -13.63
N TYR A 87 -9.71 -5.85 -13.40
CA TYR A 87 -8.55 -5.40 -14.18
C TYR A 87 -7.40 -6.43 -14.17
N PHE A 88 -7.07 -6.96 -12.99
CA PHE A 88 -5.98 -7.95 -12.87
C PHE A 88 -6.41 -9.38 -13.24
N GLY A 89 -7.70 -9.63 -13.53
CA GLY A 89 -8.23 -10.98 -13.74
C GLY A 89 -8.12 -11.88 -12.51
N THR A 90 -8.29 -11.31 -11.30
CA THR A 90 -8.05 -12.00 -10.03
C THR A 90 -9.33 -12.17 -9.19
N LYS A 91 -9.26 -13.06 -8.20
CA LYS A 91 -10.36 -13.28 -7.24
C LYS A 91 -10.13 -12.48 -5.97
N GLY A 92 -11.13 -11.72 -5.54
CA GLY A 92 -11.02 -10.83 -4.36
C GLY A 92 -10.54 -11.53 -3.09
N ALA A 93 -11.06 -12.73 -2.76
CA ALA A 93 -10.63 -13.47 -1.58
C ALA A 93 -9.12 -13.81 -1.58
N THR A 94 -8.58 -14.18 -2.76
CA THR A 94 -7.14 -14.46 -2.92
C THR A 94 -6.30 -13.21 -2.77
N VAL A 95 -6.77 -12.08 -3.33
CA VAL A 95 -6.08 -10.79 -3.25
C VAL A 95 -6.08 -10.28 -1.82
N SER A 96 -7.22 -10.26 -1.13
CA SER A 96 -7.32 -9.81 0.26
C SER A 96 -6.49 -10.67 1.22
N SER A 97 -6.43 -11.99 1.02
CA SER A 97 -5.54 -12.87 1.80
C SER A 97 -4.07 -12.50 1.64
N LYS A 98 -3.61 -12.23 0.42
CA LYS A 98 -2.21 -11.82 0.16
C LYS A 98 -1.92 -10.39 0.59
N ALA A 99 -2.87 -9.49 0.43
CA ALA A 99 -2.76 -8.12 0.92
C ALA A 99 -2.59 -8.11 2.44
N ARG A 100 -3.30 -8.99 3.17
CA ARG A 100 -3.08 -9.18 4.60
C ARG A 100 -1.65 -9.60 4.92
N ILE A 101 -1.11 -10.61 4.20
CA ILE A 101 0.29 -11.03 4.38
C ILE A 101 1.26 -9.87 4.16
N ILE A 102 1.03 -9.02 3.16
CA ILE A 102 1.85 -7.84 2.89
C ILE A 102 1.76 -6.85 4.06
N LYS A 103 0.55 -6.55 4.54
CA LYS A 103 0.34 -5.63 5.66
C LYS A 103 1.04 -6.12 6.92
N ASP A 104 0.87 -7.40 7.26
CA ASP A 104 1.53 -8.01 8.42
C ASP A 104 3.07 -8.03 8.26
N MET A 105 3.57 -8.19 7.03
CA MET A 105 5.01 -8.28 6.73
C MET A 105 5.76 -6.95 6.89
N PHE A 106 5.08 -5.83 6.71
CA PHE A 106 5.64 -4.47 6.73
C PHE A 106 4.99 -3.56 7.77
N ASP A 107 4.16 -4.14 8.65
CA ASP A 107 3.41 -3.41 9.68
C ASP A 107 2.63 -2.23 9.10
N LEU A 108 1.90 -2.49 8.02
CA LEU A 108 1.12 -1.46 7.34
C LEU A 108 -0.22 -1.24 8.06
N TRP A 109 -0.40 -0.02 8.55
CA TRP A 109 -1.61 0.47 9.16
C TRP A 109 -2.03 1.81 8.51
N TYR A 110 -3.24 2.30 8.82
CA TYR A 110 -3.67 3.63 8.37
C TYR A 110 -2.65 4.68 8.81
N TYR A 111 -2.34 5.68 7.99
CA TYR A 111 -1.32 6.70 8.34
C TYR A 111 0.12 6.17 8.52
N SER A 112 0.44 5.00 7.95
CA SER A 112 1.84 4.52 7.87
C SER A 112 2.74 5.60 7.26
N PRO A 113 3.73 6.17 7.98
CA PRO A 113 4.49 7.34 7.53
C PRO A 113 5.15 7.14 6.16
N GLU A 114 5.52 5.89 5.87
CA GLU A 114 6.26 5.53 4.68
C GLU A 114 5.37 5.24 3.45
N PHE A 115 4.11 4.88 3.68
CA PHE A 115 3.19 4.34 2.67
C PHE A 115 1.85 5.07 2.58
N SER A 116 1.74 6.22 3.25
CA SER A 116 0.61 7.12 3.13
C SER A 116 0.76 8.04 1.93
N THR A 117 -0.37 8.34 1.27
CA THR A 117 -0.46 9.46 0.32
C THR A 117 -0.27 10.79 1.04
N GLY A 118 0.04 11.85 0.30
CA GLY A 118 0.16 13.21 0.82
C GLY A 118 -1.12 13.64 1.54
N ALA A 119 -2.29 13.36 0.94
CA ALA A 119 -3.58 13.64 1.58
C ALA A 119 -3.73 12.93 2.94
N MET A 120 -3.29 11.68 3.05
CA MET A 120 -3.33 10.93 4.30
C MET A 120 -2.30 11.44 5.32
N GLN A 121 -1.13 11.87 4.86
CA GLN A 121 -0.13 12.48 5.74
C GLN A 121 -0.61 13.83 6.28
N GLU A 122 -1.18 14.68 5.43
CA GLU A 122 -1.69 16.02 5.80
C GLU A 122 -2.88 15.93 6.77
N ASN A 123 -3.79 14.99 6.54
CA ASN A 123 -5.00 14.80 7.37
C ASN A 123 -4.81 13.76 8.49
N SER A 124 -3.56 13.42 8.82
CA SER A 124 -3.27 12.47 9.89
C SER A 124 -3.77 13.02 11.23
N PRO A 125 -4.61 12.28 11.98
CA PRO A 125 -5.06 12.70 13.30
C PRO A 125 -3.91 12.82 14.30
N PHE A 126 -2.75 12.23 13.99
CA PHE A 126 -1.54 12.27 14.81
C PHE A 126 -0.71 13.54 14.59
N ASN A 127 -0.97 14.34 13.55
CA ASN A 127 -0.22 15.56 13.29
C ASN A 127 -0.35 16.59 14.42
N ASN A 128 -1.49 16.58 15.10
CA ASN A 128 -1.76 17.46 16.23
C ASN A 128 -1.64 16.72 17.57
N MET A 129 -0.91 15.62 17.66
CA MET A 129 -0.69 14.91 18.92
C MET A 129 0.74 15.14 19.43
N VAL A 130 0.86 15.35 20.74
CA VAL A 130 2.14 15.52 21.43
C VAL A 130 2.22 14.68 22.69
N MET A 131 3.44 14.28 23.06
CA MET A 131 3.72 13.59 24.32
C MET A 131 4.01 14.63 25.41
N VAL A 132 3.16 14.70 26.44
CA VAL A 132 3.40 15.50 27.66
C VAL A 132 3.32 14.59 28.86
N ASP A 133 4.40 14.52 29.64
CA ASP A 133 4.50 13.70 30.86
C ASP A 133 4.08 12.22 30.68
N GLY A 134 4.36 11.65 29.50
CA GLY A 134 4.03 10.25 29.18
C GLY A 134 2.60 10.03 28.67
N LEU A 135 1.79 11.08 28.54
CA LEU A 135 0.45 11.04 27.95
C LEU A 135 0.47 11.64 26.53
N ILE A 136 -0.23 10.99 25.60
CA ILE A 136 -0.49 11.53 24.26
C ILE A 136 -1.71 12.44 24.34
N LEU A 137 -1.54 13.72 24.04
CA LEU A 137 -2.60 14.73 24.08
C LEU A 137 -2.70 15.46 22.72
N PRO A 138 -3.92 15.83 22.29
CA PRO A 138 -4.08 16.83 21.22
C PRO A 138 -3.40 18.15 21.60
N LEU A 139 -2.74 18.81 20.65
CA LEU A 139 -2.11 20.13 20.82
C LEU A 139 -3.11 21.15 21.35
N ASP A 140 -4.35 21.11 20.87
CA ASP A 140 -5.44 22.02 21.28
C ASP A 140 -5.85 21.85 22.75
N ASN A 141 -5.45 20.75 23.39
CA ASN A 141 -5.70 20.50 24.81
C ASN A 141 -4.55 20.97 25.71
N LEU A 142 -3.46 21.50 25.14
CA LEU A 142 -2.39 22.10 25.94
C LEU A 142 -2.83 23.47 26.46
N PRO A 143 -2.58 23.78 27.74
CA PRO A 143 -2.83 25.12 28.25
C PRO A 143 -1.98 26.15 27.48
N GLU A 144 -2.61 27.23 27.01
CA GLU A 144 -1.90 28.39 26.47
C GLU A 144 -0.96 28.95 27.56
N HIS A 145 0.30 29.18 27.19
CA HIS A 145 1.29 29.80 28.07
C HIS A 145 1.13 31.33 28.09
#